data_AF-A0A2W4ZXW1-F1
#
_entry.id   AF-A0A2W4ZXW1-F1
#
_cell.length_a   1.000
_cell.length_b   1.000
_cell.length_c   1.000
_cell.angle_alpha   90.00
_cell.angle_beta   90.00
_cell.angle_gamma   90.00
#
_symmetry.space_group_name_H-M   'P 1'
#
loop_
_entity.id
_entity.type
_entity.pdbx_description
1 polymer ?
#
loop_
_entity_poly.entity_id
_entity_poly.type
_entity_poly.pdbx_seq_one_letter_code
_entity_poly.pdbx_strand_id
1 'polypeptide(L)'
;MTKIRIFLVMAVLAVIPLPSLAQTFGAEEFKLENGLQVVVIPNHRAPVITHMIWIKAGSADEAPGVSGMAHYLEHLLFKGTEKIAPGDYSKTIKTLGGNDNAFTGQDYTAFFESVSVDNLEKVMEMEADRMANINPPPSHFASEKAVVIEERRQRTDNDPRAKFGEHMQSVLFVNHPYAVPVIGWMSEIEKYEWADVKKFYDTWYAPNNAVVVISGDITAAQFKPLAEKYYGTWQKKELPRRFRAEVPPANGETTLRLHDADIHQPVFQ
;
A
#
# COMPACT_ATOMS: atom_id res chain seq x y z
N MET A 1 -1.06 58.92 -58.33
CA MET A 1 -1.66 57.64 -57.88
C MET A 1 -0.78 57.08 -56.77
N THR A 2 -1.13 57.37 -55.53
CA THR A 2 -0.31 57.14 -54.33
C THR A 2 -0.63 55.76 -53.76
N LYS A 3 0.33 54.84 -53.73
CA LYS A 3 0.15 53.49 -53.15
C LYS A 3 0.42 53.54 -51.65
N ILE A 4 -0.63 53.42 -50.84
CA ILE A 4 -0.56 53.24 -49.39
C ILE A 4 -0.12 51.79 -49.11
N ARG A 5 1.02 51.60 -48.45
CA ARG A 5 1.45 50.30 -47.93
C ARG A 5 0.94 50.18 -46.49
N ILE A 6 -0.04 49.32 -46.28
CA ILE A 6 -0.52 48.93 -44.94
C ILE A 6 0.47 47.91 -44.39
N PHE A 7 1.21 48.29 -43.34
CA PHE A 7 1.99 47.33 -42.54
C PHE A 7 1.05 46.66 -41.54
N LEU A 8 0.77 45.37 -41.75
CA LEU A 8 0.06 44.54 -40.80
C LEU A 8 1.06 44.13 -39.70
N VAL A 9 0.97 44.75 -38.52
CA VAL A 9 1.71 44.29 -37.34
C VAL A 9 0.96 43.09 -36.78
N MET A 10 1.40 41.87 -37.10
CA MET A 10 0.97 40.68 -36.38
C MET A 10 1.56 40.72 -34.97
N ALA A 11 0.74 41.08 -33.99
CA ALA A 11 1.06 40.88 -32.59
C ALA A 11 1.05 39.38 -32.30
N VAL A 12 2.23 38.77 -32.24
CA VAL A 12 2.41 37.41 -31.72
C VAL A 12 2.17 37.50 -30.21
N LEU A 13 0.97 37.13 -29.77
CA LEU A 13 0.71 36.83 -28.35
C LEU A 13 1.54 35.60 -27.99
N ALA A 14 2.72 35.82 -27.41
CA ALA A 14 3.46 34.78 -26.73
C ALA A 14 2.60 34.31 -25.54
N VAL A 15 1.90 33.19 -25.72
CA VAL A 15 1.27 32.46 -24.62
C VAL A 15 2.41 31.89 -23.79
N ILE A 16 2.82 32.62 -22.75
CA ILE A 16 3.73 32.09 -21.74
C ILE A 16 2.91 31.03 -20.99
N PRO A 17 3.28 29.73 -21.03
CA PRO A 17 2.60 28.73 -20.23
C PRO A 17 2.88 29.08 -18.77
N LEU A 18 1.88 29.63 -18.08
CA LEU A 18 1.92 29.70 -16.63
C LEU A 18 2.05 28.24 -16.14
N PRO A 19 3.02 27.93 -15.27
CA PRO A 19 3.05 26.62 -14.64
C PRO A 19 1.69 26.43 -13.98
N SER A 20 1.01 25.34 -14.34
CA SER A 20 -0.21 24.92 -13.66
C SER A 20 0.16 24.71 -12.19
N LEU A 21 -0.14 25.72 -11.35
CA LEU A 21 -0.20 25.58 -9.90
C LEU A 21 -1.45 24.75 -9.57
N ALA A 22 -1.48 23.51 -10.03
CA ALA A 22 -2.43 22.53 -9.55
C ALA A 22 -2.00 22.17 -8.12
N GLN A 23 -2.25 23.09 -7.20
CA GLN A 23 -2.06 22.86 -5.78
C GLN A 23 -3.11 21.82 -5.40
N THR A 24 -2.68 20.61 -5.04
CA THR A 24 -3.55 19.53 -4.59
C THR A 24 -4.20 19.94 -3.28
N PHE A 25 -5.33 20.64 -3.36
CA PHE A 25 -6.15 21.12 -2.23
C PHE A 25 -5.37 21.77 -1.07
N GLY A 26 -4.21 22.39 -1.33
CA GLY A 26 -3.40 22.98 -0.27
C GLY A 26 -2.82 21.95 0.72
N ALA A 27 -2.34 20.80 0.23
CA ALA A 27 -1.73 19.77 1.07
C ALA A 27 -0.61 20.33 1.96
N GLU A 28 -0.61 19.92 3.23
CA GLU A 28 0.35 20.29 4.25
C GLU A 28 1.09 19.04 4.75
N GLU A 29 2.40 19.16 4.93
CA GLU A 29 3.25 18.05 5.36
C GLU A 29 3.96 18.40 6.68
N PHE A 30 4.05 17.40 7.56
CA PHE A 30 4.91 17.50 8.74
C PHE A 30 5.47 16.13 9.11
N LYS A 31 6.44 16.13 10.03
CA LYS A 31 7.09 14.92 10.52
C LYS A 31 7.09 14.92 12.04
N LEU A 32 6.68 13.80 12.65
CA LEU A 32 6.77 13.60 14.09
C LEU A 32 8.22 13.31 14.52
N GLU A 33 8.52 13.47 15.82
CA GLU A 33 9.86 13.22 16.37
C GLU A 33 10.33 11.77 16.19
N ASN A 34 9.40 10.80 16.22
CA ASN A 34 9.68 9.39 15.98
C ASN A 34 9.92 9.06 14.49
N GLY A 35 9.83 10.05 13.60
CA GLY A 35 10.14 9.92 12.20
C GLY A 35 8.95 9.68 11.28
N LEU A 36 7.74 9.52 11.84
CA LEU A 36 6.52 9.37 11.04
C LEU A 36 6.26 10.60 10.19
N GLN A 37 6.09 10.38 8.89
CA GLN A 37 5.69 11.43 7.96
C GLN A 37 4.17 11.53 7.92
N VAL A 38 3.65 12.75 7.83
CA VAL A 38 2.22 13.01 7.76
C VAL A 38 1.95 13.97 6.60
N VAL A 39 0.94 13.62 5.80
CA VAL A 39 0.40 14.46 4.73
C VAL A 39 -1.07 14.71 5.02
N VAL A 40 -1.46 15.97 5.15
CA VAL A 40 -2.86 16.39 5.38
C VAL A 40 -3.35 17.11 4.13
N ILE A 41 -4.50 16.69 3.60
CA ILE A 41 -5.11 17.25 2.39
C ILE A 41 -6.51 17.78 2.76
N PRO A 42 -6.63 19.07 3.14
CA PRO A 42 -7.89 19.65 3.57
C PRO A 42 -8.96 19.65 2.46
N ASN A 43 -10.15 19.17 2.78
CA ASN A 43 -11.31 19.14 1.88
C ASN A 43 -12.62 19.18 2.66
N HIS A 44 -13.16 20.39 2.86
CA HIS A 44 -14.34 20.66 3.69
C HIS A 44 -15.69 20.48 2.95
N ARG A 45 -15.74 19.67 1.90
CA ARG A 45 -16.97 19.49 1.09
C ARG A 45 -18.04 18.64 1.78
N ALA A 46 -17.62 17.75 2.66
CA ALA A 46 -18.47 16.87 3.46
C ALA A 46 -17.72 16.54 4.76
N PRO A 47 -18.42 16.30 5.89
CA PRO A 47 -17.81 16.00 7.19
C PRO A 47 -17.28 14.56 7.26
N VAL A 48 -16.44 14.19 6.30
CA VAL A 48 -15.88 12.84 6.10
C VAL A 48 -14.38 12.98 5.93
N ILE A 49 -13.65 12.01 6.45
CA ILE A 49 -12.21 11.85 6.24
C ILE A 49 -11.92 10.47 5.66
N THR A 50 -10.87 10.40 4.83
CA THR A 50 -10.15 9.17 4.52
C THR A 50 -8.80 9.25 5.22
N HIS A 51 -8.56 8.32 6.12
CA HIS A 51 -7.31 8.15 6.84
C HIS A 51 -6.57 6.94 6.27
N MET A 52 -5.28 7.07 5.98
CA MET A 52 -4.45 5.99 5.45
C MET A 52 -3.12 5.91 6.18
N ILE A 53 -2.64 4.68 6.43
CA ILE A 53 -1.26 4.42 6.82
C ILE A 53 -0.59 3.62 5.72
N TRP A 54 0.50 4.16 5.19
CA TRP A 54 1.36 3.54 4.19
C TRP A 54 2.66 3.09 4.84
N ILE A 55 2.88 1.79 4.91
CA ILE A 55 4.16 1.21 5.29
C ILE A 55 5.01 1.10 4.03
N LYS A 56 6.23 1.65 4.06
CA LYS A 56 7.18 1.60 2.94
C LYS A 56 7.88 0.24 2.86
N ALA A 57 7.11 -0.83 2.94
CA ALA A 57 7.60 -2.18 2.74
C ALA A 57 6.49 -3.01 2.10
N GLY A 58 6.85 -3.83 1.12
CA GLY A 58 5.95 -4.75 0.44
C GLY A 58 6.64 -6.07 0.14
N SER A 59 6.15 -6.83 -0.84
CA SER A 59 6.72 -8.14 -1.15
C SER A 59 8.19 -8.08 -1.61
N ALA A 60 8.64 -6.95 -2.14
CA ALA A 60 10.03 -6.79 -2.56
C ALA A 60 11.03 -6.71 -1.38
N ASP A 61 10.55 -6.54 -0.15
CA ASP A 61 11.33 -6.49 1.09
C ASP A 61 11.36 -7.83 1.85
N GLU A 62 10.82 -8.88 1.25
CA GLU A 62 10.77 -10.23 1.82
C GLU A 62 12.11 -10.96 1.67
N ALA A 63 12.33 -11.94 2.56
CA ALA A 63 13.50 -12.79 2.48
C ALA A 63 13.31 -13.83 1.35
N PRO A 64 14.37 -14.18 0.60
CA PRO A 64 14.31 -15.27 -0.37
C PRO A 64 13.85 -16.58 0.28
N GLY A 65 12.91 -17.29 -0.36
CA GLY A 65 12.35 -18.55 0.14
C GLY A 65 11.21 -18.38 1.17
N VAL A 66 10.83 -17.13 1.49
CA VAL A 66 9.76 -16.80 2.44
C VAL A 66 8.91 -15.65 1.89
N SER A 67 8.36 -15.85 0.69
CA SER A 67 7.52 -14.85 0.01
C SER A 67 6.11 -14.77 0.57
N GLY A 68 5.43 -13.65 0.33
CA GLY A 68 4.05 -13.36 0.73
C GLY A 68 3.86 -12.98 2.20
N MET A 69 4.96 -12.70 2.94
CA MET A 69 4.92 -12.20 4.32
C MET A 69 4.24 -10.84 4.44
N ALA A 70 4.46 -9.91 3.50
CA ALA A 70 3.86 -8.59 3.54
C ALA A 70 2.33 -8.68 3.44
N HIS A 71 1.85 -9.45 2.45
CA HIS A 71 0.44 -9.70 2.23
C HIS A 71 -0.19 -10.50 3.38
N TYR A 72 0.50 -11.52 3.89
CA TYR A 72 -0.05 -12.30 5.00
C TYR A 72 -0.10 -11.50 6.31
N LEU A 73 0.88 -10.64 6.57
CA LEU A 73 0.85 -9.72 7.70
C LEU A 73 -0.30 -8.71 7.58
N GLU A 74 -0.61 -8.24 6.36
CA GLU A 74 -1.81 -7.42 6.10
C GLU A 74 -3.08 -8.09 6.64
N HIS A 75 -3.30 -9.38 6.34
CA HIS A 75 -4.43 -10.15 6.85
C HIS A 75 -4.41 -10.25 8.38
N LEU A 76 -3.24 -10.56 8.95
CA LEU A 76 -3.08 -10.78 10.38
C LEU A 76 -3.28 -9.52 11.22
N LEU A 77 -3.04 -8.33 10.65
CA LEU A 77 -3.30 -7.05 11.33
C LEU A 77 -4.80 -6.84 11.62
N PHE A 78 -5.71 -7.52 10.92
CA PHE A 78 -7.15 -7.53 11.24
C PHE A 78 -7.56 -8.60 12.26
N LYS A 79 -6.63 -9.47 12.67
CA LYS A 79 -6.88 -10.55 13.65
C LYS A 79 -6.54 -10.16 15.08
N GLY A 80 -6.32 -8.87 15.30
CA GLY A 80 -6.43 -8.25 16.60
C GLY A 80 -5.11 -7.97 17.31
N THR A 81 -5.29 -7.27 18.40
CA THR A 81 -4.30 -6.87 19.39
C THR A 81 -4.81 -7.31 20.75
N GLU A 82 -4.13 -6.91 21.84
CA GLU A 82 -4.69 -7.11 23.18
C GLU A 82 -5.97 -6.30 23.43
N LYS A 83 -6.15 -5.16 22.74
CA LYS A 83 -7.29 -4.25 22.94
C LYS A 83 -8.42 -4.47 21.94
N ILE A 84 -8.09 -4.96 20.75
CA ILE A 84 -9.04 -5.12 19.64
C ILE A 84 -9.12 -6.61 19.32
N ALA A 85 -10.28 -7.21 19.58
CA ALA A 85 -10.48 -8.63 19.31
C ALA A 85 -10.43 -8.93 17.79
N PRO A 86 -10.18 -10.19 17.39
CA PRO A 86 -10.13 -10.57 15.98
C PRO A 86 -11.40 -10.17 15.21
N GLY A 87 -11.25 -9.40 14.14
CA GLY A 87 -12.37 -8.91 13.31
C GLY A 87 -13.14 -7.71 13.88
N ASP A 88 -12.92 -7.31 15.13
CA ASP A 88 -13.63 -6.17 15.73
C ASP A 88 -13.19 -4.82 15.17
N TYR A 89 -11.99 -4.73 14.56
CA TYR A 89 -11.54 -3.54 13.84
C TYR A 89 -12.55 -3.13 12.75
N SER A 90 -12.72 -3.98 11.73
CA SER A 90 -13.63 -3.70 10.60
C SER A 90 -15.10 -3.65 11.03
N LYS A 91 -15.49 -4.44 12.04
CA LYS A 91 -16.85 -4.36 12.61
C LYS A 91 -17.11 -3.00 13.26
N THR A 92 -16.12 -2.44 13.96
CA THR A 92 -16.22 -1.11 14.58
C THR A 92 -16.33 -0.05 13.48
N ILE A 93 -15.47 -0.08 12.46
CA ILE A 93 -15.54 0.88 11.34
C ILE A 93 -16.92 0.87 10.67
N LYS A 94 -17.47 -0.32 10.38
CA LYS A 94 -18.82 -0.46 9.82
C LYS A 94 -19.92 0.08 10.74
N THR A 95 -19.79 -0.14 12.05
CA THR A 95 -20.74 0.40 13.05
C THR A 95 -20.72 1.92 13.08
N LEU A 96 -19.57 2.53 12.81
CA LEU A 96 -19.40 3.98 12.67
C LEU A 96 -19.88 4.53 11.31
N GLY A 97 -20.48 3.67 10.46
CA GLY A 97 -20.93 4.02 9.11
C GLY A 97 -19.80 4.20 8.11
N GLY A 98 -18.59 3.73 8.43
CA GLY A 98 -17.42 3.82 7.58
C GLY A 98 -17.18 2.59 6.72
N ASN A 99 -16.11 2.66 5.94
CA ASN A 99 -15.56 1.53 5.19
C ASN A 99 -14.05 1.47 5.38
N ASP A 100 -13.51 0.26 5.53
CA ASP A 100 -12.08 -0.02 5.68
C ASP A 100 -11.61 -1.03 4.64
N ASN A 101 -10.32 -0.95 4.29
CA ASN A 101 -9.65 -2.00 3.56
C ASN A 101 -8.13 -1.89 3.72
N ALA A 102 -7.42 -2.87 3.17
CA ALA A 102 -5.97 -2.83 3.02
C ALA A 102 -5.58 -3.37 1.65
N PHE A 103 -4.33 -3.11 1.27
CA PHE A 103 -3.73 -3.69 0.07
C PHE A 103 -2.20 -3.66 0.15
N THR A 104 -1.59 -4.72 -0.36
CA THR A 104 -0.15 -4.88 -0.47
C THR A 104 0.29 -4.80 -1.93
N GLY A 105 1.40 -4.11 -2.16
CA GLY A 105 2.11 -4.09 -3.43
C GLY A 105 3.56 -4.57 -3.25
N GLN A 106 4.37 -4.36 -4.28
CA GLN A 106 5.78 -4.72 -4.25
C GLN A 106 6.57 -3.85 -3.25
N ASP A 107 6.26 -2.54 -3.17
CA ASP A 107 7.05 -1.58 -2.38
C ASP A 107 6.35 -1.08 -1.11
N TYR A 108 5.09 -1.45 -0.91
CA TYR A 108 4.28 -0.91 0.19
C TYR A 108 3.19 -1.88 0.63
N THR A 109 2.71 -1.66 1.85
CA THR A 109 1.43 -2.14 2.35
C THR A 109 0.67 -0.93 2.88
N ALA A 110 -0.59 -0.79 2.48
CA ALA A 110 -1.42 0.35 2.87
C ALA A 110 -2.70 -0.12 3.54
N PHE A 111 -3.11 0.60 4.57
CA PHE A 111 -4.37 0.42 5.29
C PHE A 111 -5.14 1.73 5.21
N PHE A 112 -6.47 1.66 5.06
CA PHE A 112 -7.28 2.86 5.06
C PHE A 112 -8.68 2.66 5.62
N GLU A 113 -9.22 3.77 6.11
CA GLU A 113 -10.59 3.89 6.58
C GLU A 113 -11.19 5.20 6.08
N SER A 114 -12.44 5.16 5.63
CA SER A 114 -13.25 6.36 5.42
C SER A 114 -14.36 6.42 6.45
N VAL A 115 -14.41 7.49 7.25
CA VAL A 115 -15.37 7.68 8.34
C VAL A 115 -15.83 9.15 8.44
N SER A 116 -16.90 9.42 9.20
CA SER A 116 -17.21 10.79 9.64
C SER A 116 -16.03 11.38 10.42
N VAL A 117 -15.77 12.68 10.26
CA VAL A 117 -14.70 13.39 10.99
C VAL A 117 -14.83 13.25 12.52
N ASP A 118 -16.05 13.14 13.03
CA ASP A 118 -16.32 12.96 14.47
C ASP A 118 -15.71 11.66 15.04
N ASN A 119 -15.44 10.68 14.17
CA ASN A 119 -14.88 9.38 14.55
C ASN A 119 -13.35 9.30 14.37
N LEU A 120 -12.70 10.37 13.91
CA LEU A 120 -11.27 10.38 13.60
C LEU A 120 -10.42 9.89 14.77
N GLU A 121 -10.66 10.43 15.97
CA GLU A 121 -9.88 10.07 17.15
C GLU A 121 -9.99 8.58 17.49
N LYS A 122 -11.18 7.98 17.32
CA LYS A 122 -11.38 6.54 17.55
C LYS A 122 -10.63 5.69 16.55
N VAL A 123 -10.63 6.07 15.27
CA VAL A 123 -9.89 5.35 14.22
C VAL A 123 -8.39 5.46 14.43
N MET A 124 -7.88 6.65 14.80
CA MET A 124 -6.46 6.84 15.08
C MET A 124 -5.99 6.02 16.29
N GLU A 125 -6.80 5.92 17.34
CA GLU A 125 -6.55 5.04 18.49
C GLU A 125 -6.39 3.58 18.04
N MET A 126 -7.35 3.09 17.24
CA MET A 126 -7.35 1.71 16.76
C MET A 126 -6.17 1.43 15.82
N GLU A 127 -5.85 2.38 14.93
CA GLU A 127 -4.73 2.22 14.01
C GLU A 127 -3.38 2.23 14.70
N ALA A 128 -3.16 3.15 15.63
CA ALA A 128 -1.92 3.21 16.38
C ALA A 128 -1.69 1.90 17.16
N ASP A 129 -2.76 1.34 17.73
CA ASP A 129 -2.70 0.06 18.43
C ASP A 129 -2.38 -1.10 17.47
N ARG A 130 -3.07 -1.19 16.34
CA ARG A 130 -2.86 -2.23 15.32
C ARG A 130 -1.44 -2.20 14.74
N MET A 131 -0.88 -1.01 14.51
CA MET A 131 0.48 -0.86 13.95
C MET A 131 1.60 -1.16 14.94
N ALA A 132 1.34 -1.12 16.24
CA ALA A 132 2.35 -1.28 17.29
C ALA A 132 2.22 -2.60 18.08
N ASN A 133 1.01 -3.15 18.22
CA ASN A 133 0.67 -4.18 19.21
C ASN A 133 -0.01 -5.42 18.62
N ILE A 134 0.35 -5.81 17.38
CA ILE A 134 -0.20 -7.03 16.76
C ILE A 134 0.00 -8.27 17.65
N ASN A 135 -1.08 -9.00 17.94
CA ASN A 135 -1.04 -10.20 18.78
C ASN A 135 -2.17 -11.19 18.43
N PRO A 136 -2.19 -11.74 17.20
CA PRO A 136 -3.22 -12.68 16.78
C PRO A 136 -3.12 -13.99 17.56
N PRO A 137 -4.25 -14.58 18.00
CA PRO A 137 -4.24 -15.91 18.59
C PRO A 137 -3.67 -16.94 17.59
N PRO A 138 -2.96 -18.00 18.04
CA PRO A 138 -2.40 -19.01 17.13
C PRO A 138 -3.41 -19.68 16.18
N SER A 139 -4.67 -19.82 16.61
CA SER A 139 -5.75 -20.32 15.77
C SER A 139 -6.07 -19.40 14.58
N HIS A 140 -5.94 -18.09 14.76
CA HIS A 140 -6.13 -17.10 13.69
C HIS A 140 -4.99 -17.11 12.69
N PHE A 141 -3.75 -17.35 13.14
CA PHE A 141 -2.63 -17.59 12.22
C PHE A 141 -2.96 -18.74 11.25
N ALA A 142 -3.28 -19.93 11.78
CA ALA A 142 -3.55 -21.10 10.95
C ALA A 142 -4.77 -20.92 10.02
N SER A 143 -5.85 -20.32 10.51
CA SER A 143 -7.06 -20.09 9.71
C SER A 143 -6.84 -19.05 8.62
N GLU A 144 -6.15 -17.94 8.89
CA GLU A 144 -5.82 -16.96 7.85
C GLU A 144 -4.87 -17.50 6.80
N LYS A 145 -3.96 -18.42 7.17
CA LYS A 145 -3.12 -19.11 6.18
C LYS A 145 -3.98 -19.87 5.17
N ALA A 146 -5.02 -20.57 5.64
CA ALA A 146 -5.96 -21.25 4.77
C ALA A 146 -6.73 -20.27 3.87
N VAL A 147 -7.12 -19.10 4.39
CA VAL A 147 -7.77 -18.05 3.59
C VAL A 147 -6.84 -17.54 2.48
N VAL A 148 -5.57 -17.27 2.78
CA VAL A 148 -4.59 -16.81 1.77
C VAL A 148 -4.33 -17.88 0.71
N ILE A 149 -4.31 -19.17 1.08
CA ILE A 149 -4.20 -20.28 0.12
C ILE A 149 -5.39 -20.28 -0.85
N GLU A 150 -6.61 -20.14 -0.33
CA GLU A 150 -7.80 -20.08 -1.19
C GLU A 150 -7.85 -18.82 -2.04
N GLU A 151 -7.40 -17.69 -1.50
CA GLU A 151 -7.27 -16.45 -2.26
C GLU A 151 -6.28 -16.61 -3.43
N ARG A 152 -5.11 -17.21 -3.20
CA ARG A 152 -4.14 -17.49 -4.26
C ARG A 152 -4.75 -18.37 -5.34
N ARG A 153 -5.47 -19.43 -4.93
CA ARG A 153 -6.20 -20.30 -5.87
C ARG A 153 -7.21 -19.51 -6.68
N GLN A 154 -8.03 -18.69 -6.02
CA GLN A 154 -9.08 -17.93 -6.68
C GLN A 154 -8.55 -16.83 -7.62
N ARG A 155 -7.54 -16.08 -7.19
CA ARG A 155 -7.02 -14.89 -7.91
C ARG A 155 -5.95 -15.21 -8.94
N THR A 156 -5.23 -16.33 -8.76
CA THR A 156 -4.08 -16.68 -9.60
C THR A 156 -4.21 -18.09 -10.16
N ASP A 157 -4.27 -19.13 -9.32
CA ASP A 157 -4.12 -20.51 -9.81
C ASP A 157 -5.35 -21.05 -10.58
N ASN A 158 -6.50 -20.36 -10.54
CA ASN A 158 -7.68 -20.68 -11.33
C ASN A 158 -7.95 -19.67 -12.46
N ASP A 159 -7.05 -18.70 -12.68
CA ASP A 159 -7.14 -17.73 -13.78
C ASP A 159 -5.90 -17.87 -14.69
N PRO A 160 -6.04 -18.45 -15.90
CA PRO A 160 -4.92 -18.62 -16.82
C PRO A 160 -4.22 -17.31 -17.21
N ARG A 161 -4.96 -16.18 -17.23
CA ARG A 161 -4.36 -14.86 -17.50
C ARG A 161 -3.50 -14.41 -16.33
N ALA A 162 -3.97 -14.61 -15.10
CA ALA A 162 -3.20 -14.27 -13.90
C ALA A 162 -1.94 -15.15 -13.77
N LYS A 163 -2.05 -16.47 -14.01
CA LYS A 163 -0.88 -17.37 -14.09
C LYS A 163 0.15 -16.89 -15.11
N PHE A 164 -0.31 -16.55 -16.32
CA PHE A 164 0.59 -16.06 -17.36
C PHE A 164 1.26 -14.75 -16.92
N GLY A 165 0.52 -13.83 -16.29
CA GLY A 165 1.06 -12.60 -15.71
C GLY A 165 2.12 -12.84 -14.64
N GLU A 166 1.88 -13.78 -13.71
CA GLU A 166 2.86 -14.18 -12.67
C GLU A 166 4.13 -14.74 -13.30
N HIS A 167 4.01 -15.66 -14.26
CA HIS A 167 5.16 -16.21 -14.97
C HIS A 167 5.91 -15.15 -15.78
N MET A 168 5.20 -14.28 -16.49
CA MET A 168 5.79 -13.18 -17.25
C MET A 168 6.57 -12.24 -16.33
N GLN A 169 6.01 -11.87 -15.17
CA GLN A 169 6.69 -11.05 -14.17
C GLN A 169 7.97 -11.73 -13.66
N SER A 170 7.94 -13.04 -13.37
CA SER A 170 9.11 -13.78 -12.92
C SER A 170 10.25 -13.82 -13.93
N VAL A 171 9.93 -13.83 -15.23
CA VAL A 171 10.89 -13.85 -16.33
C VAL A 171 11.43 -12.46 -16.65
N LEU A 172 10.60 -11.42 -16.50
CA LEU A 172 11.01 -10.02 -16.77
C LEU A 172 11.99 -9.50 -15.70
N PHE A 173 11.80 -9.88 -14.44
CA PHE A 173 12.54 -9.34 -13.30
C PHE A 173 13.61 -10.31 -12.79
N VAL A 174 14.40 -10.91 -13.69
CA VAL A 174 15.49 -11.83 -13.31
C VAL A 174 16.39 -11.19 -12.25
N ASN A 175 16.65 -11.92 -11.17
CA ASN A 175 17.49 -11.47 -10.04
C ASN A 175 16.93 -10.26 -9.25
N HIS A 176 15.70 -9.81 -9.52
CA HIS A 176 15.06 -8.70 -8.81
C HIS A 176 13.84 -9.20 -7.99
N PRO A 177 13.60 -8.71 -6.76
CA PRO A 177 12.48 -9.16 -5.91
C PRO A 177 11.09 -9.04 -6.55
N TYR A 178 10.92 -8.14 -7.51
CA TYR A 178 9.69 -8.00 -8.30
C TYR A 178 9.33 -9.22 -9.15
N ALA A 179 10.25 -10.18 -9.32
CA ALA A 179 9.92 -11.48 -9.92
C ALA A 179 9.04 -12.35 -9.01
N VAL A 180 8.94 -12.03 -7.73
CA VAL A 180 8.16 -12.77 -6.74
C VAL A 180 6.73 -12.20 -6.69
N PRO A 181 5.69 -13.04 -6.80
CA PRO A 181 4.30 -12.59 -6.70
C PRO A 181 4.00 -12.05 -5.30
N VAL A 182 3.21 -10.98 -5.22
CA VAL A 182 2.90 -10.29 -3.95
C VAL A 182 2.28 -11.23 -2.90
N ILE A 183 1.42 -12.15 -3.35
CA ILE A 183 0.76 -13.12 -2.46
C ILE A 183 1.71 -14.23 -1.97
N GLY A 184 2.88 -14.37 -2.61
CA GLY A 184 3.85 -15.42 -2.37
C GLY A 184 3.63 -16.68 -3.21
N TRP A 185 4.66 -17.53 -3.29
CA TRP A 185 4.60 -18.82 -3.96
C TRP A 185 3.83 -19.84 -3.12
N MET A 186 2.95 -20.65 -3.72
CA MET A 186 2.13 -21.65 -2.99
C MET A 186 2.99 -22.55 -2.08
N SER A 187 4.12 -23.05 -2.58
CA SER A 187 5.04 -23.91 -1.83
C SER A 187 5.71 -23.26 -0.61
N GLU A 188 5.73 -21.92 -0.57
CA GLU A 188 6.23 -21.12 0.54
C GLU A 188 5.07 -20.75 1.48
N ILE A 189 3.91 -20.37 0.94
CA ILE A 189 2.67 -20.11 1.70
C ILE A 189 2.32 -21.27 2.62
N GLU A 190 2.35 -22.51 2.11
CA GLU A 190 2.00 -23.70 2.90
C GLU A 190 2.89 -23.87 4.15
N LYS A 191 4.12 -23.34 4.11
CA LYS A 191 5.16 -23.52 5.13
C LYS A 191 5.30 -22.34 6.09
N TYR A 192 4.45 -21.31 6.00
CA TYR A 192 4.55 -20.14 6.87
C TYR A 192 4.61 -20.50 8.35
N GLU A 193 5.56 -19.88 9.04
CA GLU A 193 5.69 -19.90 10.49
C GLU A 193 5.48 -18.49 11.06
N TRP A 194 4.98 -18.42 12.31
CA TRP A 194 4.78 -17.14 12.98
C TRP A 194 6.07 -16.32 13.11
N ALA A 195 7.21 -17.01 13.27
CA ALA A 195 8.51 -16.37 13.38
C ALA A 195 8.86 -15.52 12.14
N ASP A 196 8.48 -15.97 10.94
CA ASP A 196 8.74 -15.26 9.70
C ASP A 196 7.93 -13.97 9.60
N VAL A 197 6.63 -14.06 9.90
CA VAL A 197 5.73 -12.90 9.95
C VAL A 197 6.21 -11.90 10.99
N LYS A 198 6.52 -12.39 12.20
CA LYS A 198 6.99 -11.54 13.29
C LYS A 198 8.30 -10.84 12.94
N LYS A 199 9.22 -11.53 12.26
CA LYS A 199 10.46 -10.95 11.76
C LYS A 199 10.19 -9.84 10.74
N PHE A 200 9.28 -10.05 9.79
CA PHE A 200 8.92 -9.03 8.80
C PHE A 200 8.31 -7.79 9.49
N TYR A 201 7.34 -8.00 10.38
CA TYR A 201 6.74 -6.94 11.20
C TYR A 201 7.78 -6.18 12.04
N ASP A 202 8.64 -6.91 12.75
CA ASP A 202 9.67 -6.32 13.60
C ASP A 202 10.69 -5.51 12.81
N THR A 203 10.98 -5.91 11.57
CA THR A 203 11.92 -5.20 10.71
C THR A 203 11.31 -3.94 10.09
N TRP A 204 10.10 -4.04 9.55
CA TRP A 204 9.59 -3.04 8.60
C TRP A 204 8.46 -2.15 9.13
N TYR A 205 7.68 -2.60 10.10
CA TYR A 205 6.58 -1.82 10.68
C TYR A 205 7.15 -0.89 11.74
N ALA A 206 7.46 0.33 11.33
CA ALA A 206 8.04 1.37 12.17
C ALA A 206 7.55 2.76 11.71
N PRO A 207 7.41 3.74 12.62
CA PRO A 207 6.96 5.08 12.27
C PRO A 207 7.90 5.76 11.27
N ASN A 208 9.20 5.60 11.44
CA ASN A 208 10.21 6.13 10.51
C ASN A 208 10.28 5.39 9.15
N ASN A 209 9.45 4.35 8.95
CA ASN A 209 9.23 3.66 7.69
C ASN A 209 7.78 3.80 7.19
N ALA A 210 7.00 4.73 7.73
CA ALA A 210 5.59 4.90 7.42
C ALA A 210 5.24 6.34 7.03
N VAL A 211 4.10 6.49 6.34
CA VAL A 211 3.47 7.77 6.03
C VAL A 211 2.00 7.67 6.39
N VAL A 212 1.50 8.63 7.17
CA VAL A 212 0.06 8.84 7.33
C VAL A 212 -0.40 9.84 6.29
N VAL A 213 -1.43 9.49 5.54
CA VAL A 213 -2.09 10.39 4.60
C VAL A 213 -3.54 10.55 5.06
N ILE A 214 -3.96 11.77 5.31
CA ILE A 214 -5.36 12.07 5.66
C ILE A 214 -5.92 13.13 4.72
N SER A 215 -7.11 12.87 4.18
CA SER A 215 -7.82 13.78 3.30
C SER A 215 -9.28 13.92 3.75
N GLY A 216 -9.82 15.14 3.78
CA GLY A 216 -11.22 15.37 4.16
C GLY A 216 -11.42 16.62 5.01
N ASP A 217 -12.51 16.65 5.79
CA ASP A 217 -12.89 17.80 6.63
C ASP A 217 -11.99 17.95 7.86
N ILE A 218 -10.70 18.24 7.64
CA ILE A 218 -9.66 18.32 8.65
C ILE A 218 -8.54 19.26 8.19
N THR A 219 -7.90 19.93 9.14
CA THR A 219 -6.71 20.77 8.90
C THR A 219 -5.47 20.18 9.58
N ALA A 220 -4.28 20.57 9.14
CA ALA A 220 -3.04 20.11 9.79
C ALA A 220 -2.96 20.50 11.27
N ALA A 221 -3.47 21.69 11.62
CA ALA A 221 -3.54 22.17 13.00
C ALA A 221 -4.44 21.31 13.90
N GLN A 222 -5.53 20.77 13.37
CA GLN A 222 -6.41 19.84 14.10
C GLN A 222 -5.81 18.43 14.17
N PHE A 223 -5.16 17.96 13.09
CA PHE A 223 -4.64 16.61 13.01
C PHE A 223 -3.34 16.40 13.82
N LYS A 224 -2.44 17.39 13.83
CA LYS A 224 -1.11 17.26 14.44
C LYS A 224 -1.14 16.83 15.92
N PRO A 225 -1.96 17.43 16.81
CA PRO A 225 -2.03 16.99 18.20
C PRO A 225 -2.51 15.55 18.37
N LEU A 226 -3.44 15.09 17.52
CA LEU A 226 -3.91 13.71 17.51
C LEU A 226 -2.81 12.76 17.02
N ALA A 227 -2.08 13.14 15.97
CA ALA A 227 -0.98 12.35 15.45
C ALA A 227 0.14 12.19 16.48
N GLU A 228 0.49 13.26 17.20
CA GLU A 228 1.44 13.23 18.31
C GLU A 228 0.95 12.33 19.45
N LYS A 229 -0.33 12.44 19.84
CA LYS A 229 -0.94 11.63 20.90
C LYS A 229 -0.92 10.13 20.60
N TYR A 230 -1.39 9.74 19.41
CA TYR A 230 -1.59 8.32 19.08
C TYR A 230 -0.35 7.70 18.44
N TYR A 231 0.21 8.32 17.41
CA TYR A 231 1.36 7.76 16.70
C TYR A 231 2.71 8.17 17.29
N GLY A 232 2.80 9.26 18.05
CA GLY A 232 4.07 9.71 18.63
C GLY A 232 4.69 8.71 19.61
N THR A 233 3.88 7.80 20.18
CA THR A 233 4.36 6.74 21.09
C THR A 233 4.91 5.51 20.35
N TRP A 234 4.64 5.38 19.04
CA TRP A 234 5.15 4.29 18.22
C TRP A 234 6.68 4.41 18.12
N GLN A 235 7.39 3.34 18.47
CA GLN A 235 8.85 3.36 18.57
C GLN A 235 9.50 3.22 17.20
N LYS A 236 10.43 4.14 16.91
CA LYS A 236 11.26 4.07 15.69
C LYS A 236 12.19 2.87 15.74
N LYS A 237 12.56 2.36 14.56
CA LYS A 237 13.44 1.19 14.42
C LYS A 237 14.63 1.49 13.51
N GLU A 238 15.71 0.75 13.72
CA GLU A 238 16.80 0.70 12.75
C GLU A 238 16.34 -0.15 11.56
N LEU A 239 16.31 0.45 10.37
CA LEU A 239 15.86 -0.22 9.16
C LEU A 239 17.07 -0.80 8.42
N PRO A 240 17.01 -2.05 7.97
CA PRO A 240 18.09 -2.62 7.21
C PRO A 240 18.21 -1.94 5.84
N ARG A 241 19.41 -2.01 5.25
CA ARG A 241 19.62 -1.55 3.88
C ARG A 241 18.82 -2.46 2.93
N ARG A 242 17.98 -1.87 2.10
CA ARG A 242 17.30 -2.57 1.01
C ARG A 242 18.30 -2.95 -0.07
N PHE A 243 18.26 -4.21 -0.49
CA PHE A 243 19.00 -4.68 -1.65
C PHE A 243 18.01 -4.96 -2.78
N ARG A 244 18.06 -4.14 -3.82
CA ARG A 244 17.34 -4.34 -5.09
C ARG A 244 18.40 -4.47 -6.17
N ALA A 245 18.69 -5.69 -6.58
CA ALA A 245 19.67 -5.91 -7.64
C ALA A 245 19.13 -5.34 -8.95
N GLU A 246 19.99 -4.78 -9.80
CA GLU A 246 19.55 -4.34 -11.13
C GLU A 246 19.08 -5.54 -11.96
N VAL A 247 18.00 -5.33 -12.72
CA VAL A 247 17.52 -6.32 -13.68
C VAL A 247 18.53 -6.38 -14.84
N PRO A 248 19.13 -7.55 -15.13
CA PRO A 248 20.03 -7.69 -16.28
C PRO A 248 19.33 -7.34 -17.59
N PRO A 249 20.03 -6.73 -18.58
CA PRO A 249 19.42 -6.45 -19.86
C PRO A 249 19.01 -7.75 -20.57
N ALA A 250 17.84 -7.73 -21.20
CA ALA A 250 17.41 -8.80 -22.10
C ALA A 250 18.28 -8.77 -23.36
N ASN A 251 19.24 -9.69 -23.47
CA ASN A 251 20.18 -9.77 -24.60
C ASN A 251 19.63 -10.62 -25.78
N GLY A 252 18.33 -10.88 -25.82
CA GLY A 252 17.70 -11.70 -26.84
C GLY A 252 16.17 -11.77 -26.71
N GLU A 253 15.54 -12.48 -27.63
CA GLU A 253 14.10 -12.72 -27.63
C GLU A 253 13.74 -13.75 -26.55
N THR A 254 12.73 -13.43 -25.74
CA THR A 254 12.14 -14.36 -24.77
C THR A 254 10.68 -14.59 -25.12
N THR A 255 10.33 -15.84 -25.44
CA THR A 255 8.94 -16.24 -25.70
C THR A 255 8.43 -17.08 -24.53
N LEU A 256 7.34 -16.64 -23.91
CA LEU A 256 6.60 -17.41 -22.90
C LEU A 256 5.35 -18.00 -23.52
N ARG A 257 5.09 -19.30 -23.31
CA ARG A 257 3.86 -19.98 -23.73
C ARG A 257 3.29 -20.74 -22.55
N LEU A 258 2.07 -20.40 -22.14
CA LEU A 258 1.31 -21.13 -21.13
C LEU A 258 0.25 -21.97 -21.84
N HIS A 259 0.21 -23.26 -21.51
CA HIS A 259 -0.86 -24.17 -21.90
C HIS A 259 -1.76 -24.40 -20.69
N ASP A 260 -3.04 -24.10 -20.82
CA ASP A 260 -4.05 -24.31 -19.77
C ASP A 260 -5.33 -24.88 -20.41
N ALA A 261 -5.96 -25.84 -19.73
CA ALA A 261 -7.13 -26.56 -20.25
C ALA A 261 -8.36 -25.66 -20.38
N ASP A 262 -8.43 -24.57 -19.60
CA ASP A 262 -9.54 -23.62 -19.63
C ASP A 262 -9.45 -22.62 -20.80
N ILE A 263 -8.33 -22.60 -21.53
CA ILE A 263 -8.10 -21.74 -22.69
C ILE A 263 -8.59 -22.44 -23.97
N HIS A 264 -9.79 -22.06 -24.42
CA HIS A 264 -10.39 -22.59 -25.66
C HIS A 264 -9.93 -21.89 -26.94
N GLN A 265 -9.37 -20.68 -26.84
CA GLN A 265 -8.83 -19.92 -27.96
C GLN A 265 -7.47 -19.31 -27.59
N PRO A 266 -6.45 -19.38 -28.46
CA PRO A 266 -5.17 -18.75 -28.20
C PRO A 266 -5.31 -17.24 -27.96
N VAL A 267 -4.76 -16.77 -26.85
CA VAL A 267 -4.66 -15.34 -26.52
C VAL A 267 -3.20 -14.93 -26.68
N PHE A 268 -2.94 -13.93 -27.51
CA PHE A 268 -1.62 -13.34 -27.70
C PHE A 268 -1.59 -12.00 -26.96
N GLN A 269 -0.56 -11.79 -26.12
CA GLN A 269 -0.29 -10.55 -25.40
C GLN A 269 1.06 -10.00 -25.82
#